data_AF-A0A7X5ECQ1-F1
#
_entry.id   AF-A0A7X5ECQ1-F1
#
_cell.length_a   1.000
_cell.length_b   1.000
_cell.length_c   1.000
_cell.angle_alpha   90.00
_cell.angle_beta   90.00
_cell.angle_gamma   90.00
#
_symmetry.space_group_name_H-M   'P 1'
#
loop_
_entity.id
_entity.type
_entity.pdbx_description
1 polymer ?
#
loop_
_entity_poly.entity_id
_entity_poly.type
_entity_poly.pdbx_seq_one_letter_code
_entity_poly.pdbx_strand_id
1 'polypeptide(L)' 'MNLIQNYLTQSSCYKAGKHITVKGLMIHSVGCPQPKADVFMKNWNRAEASACVHAIIEPDGDVYQLLPWDFRGWHCGGS' A
#
# COMPACT_ATOMS: atom_id res chain seq x y z
N MET A 1 -9.71 -13.38 -8.59
CA MET A 1 -9.02 -12.95 -7.37
C MET A 1 -7.67 -13.64 -7.30
N ASN A 2 -6.65 -12.88 -7.68
CA ASN A 2 -5.25 -13.21 -7.53
C ASN A 2 -4.61 -12.25 -6.53
N LEU A 3 -3.65 -12.76 -5.75
CA LEU A 3 -2.76 -11.91 -4.96
C LEU A 3 -1.48 -11.67 -5.76
N ILE A 4 -1.30 -10.46 -6.27
CA ILE A 4 -0.20 -10.07 -7.13
C ILE A 4 0.80 -9.27 -6.29
N GLN A 5 1.99 -9.82 -6.10
CA GLN A 5 3.03 -9.15 -5.33
C GLN A 5 3.72 -8.08 -6.18
N ASN A 6 3.68 -6.82 -5.74
CA ASN A 6 4.33 -5.69 -6.39
C ASN A 6 4.84 -4.67 -5.36
N TYR A 7 5.89 -5.04 -4.63
CA TYR A 7 6.41 -4.22 -3.55
C TYR A 7 6.97 -2.88 -4.03
N LEU A 8 6.58 -1.80 -3.34
CA LEU A 8 7.01 -0.44 -3.66
C LEU A 8 8.40 -0.14 -3.08
N THR A 9 9.41 -0.84 -3.59
CA THR A 9 10.78 -0.83 -3.07
C THR A 9 11.49 0.53 -3.15
N GLN A 10 10.98 1.48 -3.94
CA GLN A 10 11.50 2.85 -4.02
C GLN A 10 10.86 3.81 -3.01
N SER A 11 9.72 3.44 -2.42
CA SER A 11 9.06 4.21 -1.38
C SER A 11 9.93 4.34 -0.13
N SER A 12 9.95 5.53 0.46
CA SER A 12 10.58 5.75 1.78
C SER A 12 9.93 4.91 2.88
N CYS A 13 8.64 4.56 2.75
CA CYS A 13 7.96 3.67 3.70
C CYS A 13 8.56 2.25 3.68
N TYR A 14 8.76 1.68 2.48
CA TYR A 14 9.40 0.36 2.33
C TYR A 14 10.84 0.40 2.85
N LYS A 15 11.60 1.42 2.44
CA LYS A 15 13.01 1.60 2.83
C LYS A 15 13.20 1.86 4.32
N ALA A 16 12.20 2.41 5.01
CA ALA A 16 12.26 2.61 6.46
C ALA A 16 12.34 1.28 7.23
N GLY A 17 11.87 0.16 6.65
CA GLY A 17 12.07 -1.18 7.20
C GLY A 17 11.53 -1.37 8.62
N LYS A 18 10.52 -0.59 9.03
CA LYS A 18 9.92 -0.73 10.37
C LYS A 18 8.93 -1.88 10.36
N HIS A 19 9.06 -2.81 11.28
CA HIS A 19 8.15 -3.95 11.41
C HIS A 19 7.06 -3.71 12.47
N ILE A 20 5.95 -4.42 12.34
CA ILE A 20 4.82 -4.48 13.27
C ILE A 20 4.38 -5.92 13.50
N THR A 21 3.82 -6.18 14.68
CA THR A 21 3.00 -7.38 14.88
C THR A 21 1.59 -7.07 14.38
N VAL A 22 1.14 -7.80 13.36
CA VAL A 22 -0.21 -7.62 12.79
C VAL A 22 -1.25 -8.03 13.82
N LYS A 23 -2.19 -7.12 14.11
CA LYS A 23 -3.28 -7.34 15.08
C LYS A 23 -4.69 -7.30 14.45
N GLY A 24 -4.80 -6.80 13.22
CA GLY A 24 -6.09 -6.63 12.55
C GLY A 24 -5.93 -5.90 11.21
N LEU A 25 -7.07 -5.64 10.58
CA LEU A 25 -7.16 -4.97 9.28
C LEU A 25 -7.66 -3.54 9.43
N MET A 26 -7.17 -2.66 8.57
CA MET A 26 -7.68 -1.30 8.39
C MET A 26 -8.05 -1.11 6.92
N ILE A 27 -9.33 -0.91 6.64
CA ILE A 27 -9.84 -0.77 5.28
C ILE A 27 -10.03 0.71 4.96
N HIS A 28 -9.57 1.12 3.77
CA HIS A 28 -9.71 2.47 3.26
C HIS A 28 -10.51 2.45 1.96
N SER A 29 -11.23 3.53 1.70
CA SER A 29 -11.66 3.89 0.35
C SER A 29 -10.65 4.88 -0.23
N VAL A 30 -10.33 4.76 -1.51
CA VAL A 30 -9.39 5.68 -2.19
C VAL A 30 -9.90 7.12 -2.27
N GLY A 31 -11.21 7.35 -2.08
CA GLY A 31 -11.78 8.70 -1.95
C GLY A 31 -11.76 9.54 -3.23
N CYS A 32 -11.41 8.95 -4.39
CA CYS A 32 -11.40 9.63 -5.69
C CYS A 32 -11.82 8.66 -6.81
N PRO A 33 -12.31 9.14 -7.96
CA PRO A 33 -12.74 8.32 -9.08
C PRO A 33 -11.55 7.82 -9.91
N GLN A 34 -10.56 7.20 -9.26
CA GLN A 34 -9.41 6.57 -9.91
C GLN A 34 -9.62 5.06 -9.95
N PRO A 35 -9.95 4.46 -11.11
CA PRO A 35 -10.35 3.06 -11.18
C PRO A 35 -9.19 2.06 -11.09
N LYS A 36 -7.93 2.48 -11.28
CA LYS A 36 -6.79 1.57 -11.38
C LYS A 36 -5.79 1.72 -10.23
N ALA A 37 -5.30 0.60 -9.74
CA ALA A 37 -4.26 0.53 -8.72
C ALA A 37 -2.92 1.11 -9.21
N ASP A 38 -2.62 1.00 -10.51
CA ASP A 38 -1.32 1.39 -11.09
C ASP A 38 -0.96 2.86 -10.89
N VAL A 39 -1.98 3.73 -10.88
CA VAL A 39 -1.80 5.16 -10.62
C VAL A 39 -1.30 5.40 -9.20
N PHE A 40 -1.86 4.69 -8.21
CA PHE A 40 -1.42 4.79 -6.82
C PHE A 40 -0.05 4.15 -6.63
N MET A 41 0.21 2.99 -7.24
CA MET A 41 1.52 2.33 -7.19
C MET A 41 2.63 3.26 -7.71
N LYS A 42 2.42 3.90 -8.87
CA LYS A 42 3.38 4.87 -9.43
C LYS A 42 3.57 6.08 -8.52
N ASN A 43 2.50 6.60 -7.93
CA ASN A 43 2.55 7.79 -7.08
C ASN A 43 3.24 7.53 -5.71
N TRP A 44 3.11 6.32 -5.17
CA TRP A 44 3.67 5.94 -3.87
C TRP A 44 5.06 5.30 -3.95
N ASN A 45 5.46 4.77 -5.11
CA ASN A 45 6.78 4.16 -5.30
C ASN A 45 7.88 5.19 -5.61
N ARG A 46 8.01 6.20 -4.75
CA ARG A 46 9.05 7.24 -4.82
C ARG A 46 9.45 7.71 -3.42
N ALA A 47 10.63 8.32 -3.31
CA ALA A 47 11.17 8.70 -2.02
C ALA A 47 10.33 9.77 -1.29
N GLU A 48 9.67 10.65 -2.02
CA GLU A 48 8.90 11.79 -1.51
C GLU A 48 7.48 11.40 -1.09
N ALA A 49 7.06 10.16 -1.34
CA ALA A 49 5.73 9.70 -0.99
C ALA A 49 5.56 9.64 0.53
N SER A 50 4.53 10.32 1.03
CA SER A 50 4.13 10.30 2.45
C SER A 50 3.07 9.23 2.77
N ALA A 51 2.70 8.42 1.78
CA ALA A 51 1.71 7.36 1.92
C ALA A 51 2.22 6.04 1.33
N CYS A 52 1.85 4.94 1.98
CA CYS A 52 2.07 3.58 1.50
C CYS A 52 1.14 2.63 2.24
N VAL A 53 0.41 1.80 1.50
CA VAL A 53 -0.55 0.81 2.02
C VAL A 53 -0.05 -0.61 1.76
N HIS A 54 -0.61 -1.60 2.44
CA HIS A 54 -0.25 -3.00 2.22
C HIS A 54 -0.78 -3.58 0.93
N ALA A 55 -2.00 -3.21 0.54
CA ALA A 55 -2.61 -3.69 -0.70
C ALA A 55 -3.68 -2.75 -1.26
N ILE A 56 -3.93 -2.88 -2.56
CA ILE A 56 -5.09 -2.29 -3.25
C ILE A 56 -5.89 -3.43 -3.89
N ILE A 57 -7.21 -3.37 -3.75
CA ILE A 57 -8.15 -4.30 -4.40
C ILE A 57 -8.73 -3.60 -5.63
N GLU A 58 -8.64 -4.23 -6.79
CA GLU A 58 -9.22 -3.77 -8.04
C GLU A 58 -10.70 -4.19 -8.19
N PRO A 59 -11.48 -3.55 -9.08
CA PRO A 59 -12.89 -3.89 -9.29
C PRO A 59 -13.16 -5.33 -9.70
N ASP A 60 -12.20 -5.99 -10.36
CA ASP A 60 -12.27 -7.40 -10.76
C ASP A 60 -11.88 -8.37 -9.64
N GLY A 61 -11.50 -7.84 -8.47
CA GLY A 61 -11.11 -8.60 -7.29
C GLY A 61 -9.65 -9.02 -7.25
N ASP A 62 -8.81 -8.59 -8.19
CA ASP A 62 -7.36 -8.79 -8.06
C ASP A 62 -6.79 -7.84 -7.01
N VAL A 63 -5.79 -8.34 -6.27
CA VAL A 63 -5.21 -7.66 -5.11
C VAL A 63 -3.73 -7.44 -5.37
N TYR A 64 -3.33 -6.18 -5.49
CA TYR A 64 -1.92 -5.82 -5.58
C TYR A 64 -1.35 -5.64 -4.17
N GLN A 65 -0.44 -6.51 -3.76
CA GLN A 65 0.29 -6.38 -2.50
C GLN A 65 1.50 -5.46 -2.70
N LEU A 66 1.47 -4.31 -2.03
CA LEU A 66 2.40 -3.19 -2.22
C LEU A 66 3.48 -3.10 -1.13
N LEU A 67 3.21 -3.68 0.03
CA LEU A 67 4.11 -3.71 1.18
C LEU A 67 3.98 -5.08 1.87
N PRO A 68 5.08 -5.67 2.41
CA PRO A 68 4.97 -6.86 3.23
C PRO A 68 4.02 -6.64 4.41
N TRP A 69 3.24 -7.66 4.79
CA TRP A 69 2.18 -7.52 5.78
C TRP A 69 2.68 -7.11 7.18
N ASP A 70 3.91 -7.48 7.50
CA ASP A 70 4.58 -7.19 8.76
C ASP A 70 5.36 -5.88 8.74
N PHE A 71 5.40 -5.15 7.63
CA PHE A 71 5.97 -3.80 7.56
C PHE A 71 4.94 -2.76 8.01
N ARG A 72 5.41 -1.69 8.67
CA ARG A 72 4.59 -0.56 9.10
C ARG A 72 4.25 0.33 7.90
N GLY A 73 3.02 0.24 7.41
CA GLY A 73 2.48 1.15 6.38
C GLY A 73 2.30 2.59 6.90
N TRP A 74 2.25 3.54 5.96
CA TRP A 74 2.00 4.96 6.21
C TRP A 74 0.63 5.33 5.64
N HIS A 75 -0.44 4.99 6.36
CA HIS A 75 -1.81 5.20 5.86
C HIS A 75 -2.85 5.50 6.95
N CYS A 76 -2.48 5.41 8.24
CA CYS A 76 -3.42 5.59 9.35
C CYS A 76 -3.51 7.03 9.87
N GLY A 77 -2.70 7.96 9.35
CA GLY A 77 -2.71 9.38 9.75
C GLY A 77 -2.29 9.67 11.20
N GLY A 78 -1.74 8.69 11.94
CA GLY A 78 -1.26 8.87 13.31
C GLY A 78 0.21 9.31 13.36
N SER A 79 0.52 10.27 14.25
CA SER A 79 1.86 10.71 14.62
C SER A 79 2.62 9.67 15.45
#